data_AF-A0A972VCH9-F1
#
_entry.id   AF-A0A972VCH9-F1
#
_cell.length_a   1.000
_cell.length_b   1.000
_cell.length_c   1.000
_cell.angle_alpha   90.00
_cell.angle_beta   90.00
_cell.angle_gamma   90.00
#
_symmetry.space_group_name_H-M   'P 1'
#
loop_
_entity.id
_entity.type
_entity.pdbx_description
1 polymer ?
#
loop_
_entity_poly.entity_id
_entity_poly.type
_entity_poly.pdbx_seq_one_letter_code
_entity_poly.pdbx_strand_id
1 'polypeptide(L)'
;MIIRGKGLGARGKWLRCVAWALVICFLSVERLPAGQTVVVVTGAPGSVEYGEKFVTWAGQWTKVCEQADVNCIEIGLGATEASDRETLKTLLADAAIREGQDPLWLVLIGHGTFDGRSAKFNLRGPDVTDQDLGRWLLPVTRPVAVINTTACSSPFLKALSGPERVLVSATKSGFEINFAYFGGALANAIVDPNADLDKDGQTSLLEAFLTASDEVTSFYKGQVRLKTEHALIDDNADGFGTPADWFEGIRPAKQAAQGASLDGYRAHQFCLIPSDAEKKFPEDLRAKRNQLELAVMQLRDKKSNLPEEDYYTQLETLLLQIARIYEQID
;
A
#
# COMPACT_ATOMS: atom_id res chain seq x y z
N MET A 1 43.21 77.62 49.28
CA MET A 1 42.48 78.20 48.14
C MET A 1 41.20 77.37 47.97
N ILE A 2 40.12 77.74 48.66
CA ILE A 2 38.85 78.27 48.07
C ILE A 2 38.25 77.30 47.03
N ILE A 3 37.01 76.79 47.02
CA ILE A 3 35.83 76.61 47.90
C ILE A 3 34.79 75.89 46.99
N ARG A 4 34.02 74.90 47.50
CA ARG A 4 32.65 74.40 47.11
C ARG A 4 32.34 74.00 45.63
N GLY A 5 31.49 73.01 45.34
CA GLY A 5 30.61 72.20 46.19
C GLY A 5 29.70 71.20 45.44
N LYS A 6 29.11 70.30 46.26
CA LYS A 6 27.80 69.58 46.23
C LYS A 6 27.13 69.15 44.90
N GLY A 7 26.62 67.90 44.93
CA GLY A 7 25.34 67.49 44.30
C GLY A 7 25.33 66.04 43.79
N LEU A 8 24.97 65.05 44.61
CA LEU A 8 23.69 64.32 44.64
C LEU A 8 23.42 63.31 43.49
N GLY A 9 23.47 62.02 43.84
CA GLY A 9 22.35 61.07 43.73
C GLY A 9 21.91 60.57 42.34
N ALA A 10 22.15 59.29 42.06
CA ALA A 10 21.08 58.28 41.84
C ALA A 10 21.69 56.94 41.39
N ARG A 11 21.52 55.91 42.22
CA ARG A 11 21.80 54.51 41.89
C ARG A 11 20.70 53.98 40.94
N GLY A 12 21.00 53.88 39.65
CA GLY A 12 20.21 53.10 38.71
C GLY A 12 20.80 51.69 38.58
N LYS A 13 20.14 50.69 39.16
CA LYS A 13 20.45 49.27 38.95
C LYS A 13 20.06 48.90 37.51
N TRP A 14 21.04 48.66 36.65
CA TRP A 14 20.80 48.06 35.33
C TRP A 14 20.59 46.54 35.53
N LEU A 15 19.33 46.11 35.57
CA LEU A 15 18.98 44.70 35.38
C LEU A 15 19.38 44.31 33.95
N ARG A 16 20.43 43.50 33.81
CA ARG A 16 20.74 42.82 32.55
C ARG A 16 19.75 41.67 32.41
N CYS A 17 18.66 41.89 31.68
CA CYS A 17 17.81 40.81 31.19
C CYS A 17 18.61 40.01 30.15
N VAL A 18 19.18 38.88 30.58
CA VAL A 18 19.71 37.87 29.66
C VAL A 18 18.51 37.13 29.08
N ALA A 19 18.05 37.57 27.90
CA ALA A 19 17.06 36.85 27.13
C ALA A 19 17.72 35.57 26.58
N TRP A 20 17.38 34.43 27.17
CA TRP A 20 17.65 33.13 26.58
C TRP A 20 16.77 33.01 25.33
N ALA A 21 17.37 33.21 24.15
CA ALA A 21 16.74 32.86 22.89
C ALA A 21 16.67 31.33 22.82
N LEU A 22 15.51 30.80 23.19
CA LEU A 22 15.11 29.41 22.94
C LEU A 22 15.00 29.27 21.41
N VAL A 23 16.07 28.81 20.78
CA VAL A 23 16.02 28.36 19.38
C VAL A 23 15.16 27.10 19.38
N ILE A 24 13.86 27.28 19.16
CA ILE A 24 12.96 26.18 18.83
C ILE A 24 13.39 25.74 17.42
N CYS A 25 14.24 24.73 17.39
CA CYS A 25 14.53 24.00 16.16
C CYS A 25 13.24 23.26 15.80
N PHE A 26 12.41 23.89 14.94
CA PHE A 26 11.34 23.17 14.27
C PHE A 26 12.02 22.12 13.40
N LEU A 27 12.07 20.88 13.88
CA LEU A 27 12.21 19.73 13.02
C LEU A 27 11.02 19.81 12.05
N SER A 28 11.29 20.21 10.81
CA SER A 28 10.33 20.06 9.73
C SER A 28 10.08 18.57 9.59
N VAL A 29 9.01 18.08 10.22
CA VAL A 29 8.45 16.77 9.88
C VAL A 29 7.97 16.91 8.45
N GLU A 30 8.66 16.28 7.51
CA GLU A 30 8.21 16.16 6.13
C GLU A 30 6.87 15.42 6.14
N ARG A 31 5.78 16.19 6.14
CA ARG A 31 4.43 15.64 6.06
C ARG A 31 4.28 14.96 4.71
N LEU A 32 3.58 13.83 4.69
CA LEU A 32 3.14 13.20 3.45
C LEU A 32 2.50 14.22 2.51
N PRO A 33 2.80 14.23 1.21
CA PRO A 33 2.17 15.17 0.27
C PRO A 33 0.67 14.89 0.12
N ALA A 34 -0.07 15.82 -0.49
CA ALA A 34 -1.43 15.54 -0.96
C ALA A 34 -1.37 14.65 -2.22
N GLY A 35 -2.44 13.90 -2.50
CA GLY A 35 -2.46 12.98 -3.65
C GLY A 35 -2.13 11.53 -3.30
N GLN A 36 -2.18 10.70 -4.33
CA GLN A 36 -1.72 9.31 -4.30
C GLN A 36 -0.24 9.26 -3.87
N THR A 37 0.08 8.30 -3.00
CA THR A 37 1.43 8.17 -2.45
C THR A 37 1.87 6.71 -2.47
N VAL A 38 3.09 6.47 -2.92
CA VAL A 38 3.77 5.17 -2.87
C VAL A 38 4.94 5.28 -1.91
N VAL A 39 5.00 4.36 -0.95
CA VAL A 39 6.07 4.22 0.04
C VAL A 39 6.77 2.90 -0.24
N VAL A 40 8.00 2.98 -0.74
CA VAL A 40 8.83 1.81 -1.02
C VAL A 40 9.80 1.64 0.15
N VAL A 41 9.64 0.57 0.91
CA VAL A 41 10.46 0.25 2.07
C VAL A 41 11.36 -0.92 1.73
N THR A 42 12.67 -0.66 1.68
CA THR A 42 13.70 -1.66 1.45
C THR A 42 14.34 -2.11 2.76
N GLY A 43 14.28 -3.40 3.02
CA GLY A 43 14.83 -4.03 4.21
C GLY A 43 16.36 -4.18 4.19
N ALA A 44 16.90 -4.76 5.26
CA ALA A 44 18.32 -5.10 5.31
C ALA A 44 18.65 -6.15 4.22
N PRO A 45 19.70 -5.96 3.41
CA PRO A 45 19.96 -6.85 2.27
C PRO A 45 20.47 -8.24 2.67
N GLY A 46 21.16 -8.35 3.81
CA GLY A 46 21.80 -9.58 4.29
C GLY A 46 23.05 -9.98 3.50
N SER A 47 22.97 -10.00 2.17
CA SER A 47 24.09 -10.22 1.25
C SER A 47 24.06 -9.20 0.10
N VAL A 48 25.19 -9.05 -0.61
CA VAL A 48 25.29 -8.16 -1.79
C VAL A 48 24.33 -8.60 -2.90
N GLU A 49 24.24 -9.91 -3.16
CA GLU A 49 23.37 -10.45 -4.21
C GLU A 49 21.89 -10.08 -4.02
N TYR A 50 21.38 -10.17 -2.80
CA TYR A 50 20.01 -9.75 -2.51
C TYR A 50 19.86 -8.23 -2.55
N GLY A 51 20.87 -7.50 -2.07
CA GLY A 51 20.89 -6.03 -2.14
C GLY A 51 20.75 -5.48 -3.56
N GLU A 52 21.46 -6.06 -4.53
CA GLU A 52 21.35 -5.67 -5.95
C GLU A 52 19.93 -5.87 -6.50
N LYS A 53 19.27 -6.98 -6.11
CA LYS A 53 17.87 -7.23 -6.48
C LYS A 53 16.93 -6.21 -5.85
N PHE A 54 17.10 -5.91 -4.56
CA PHE A 54 16.26 -4.96 -3.84
C PHE A 54 16.36 -3.55 -4.42
N VAL A 55 17.58 -3.10 -4.75
CA VAL A 55 17.80 -1.81 -5.44
C VAL A 55 17.11 -1.80 -6.81
N THR A 56 17.21 -2.91 -7.56
CA THR A 56 16.55 -3.02 -8.87
C THR A 56 15.03 -2.92 -8.74
N TRP A 57 14.45 -3.65 -7.77
CA TRP A 57 13.00 -3.69 -7.57
C TRP A 57 12.47 -2.37 -7.04
N ALA A 58 13.15 -1.72 -6.10
CA ALA A 58 12.79 -0.39 -5.65
C ALA A 58 12.86 0.63 -6.81
N GLY A 59 13.92 0.57 -7.64
CA GLY A 59 14.04 1.41 -8.82
C GLY A 59 12.94 1.19 -9.87
N GLN A 60 12.37 -0.02 -9.97
CA GLN A 60 11.19 -0.27 -10.80
C GLN A 60 9.98 0.48 -10.26
N TRP A 61 9.72 0.41 -8.95
CA TRP A 61 8.65 1.16 -8.31
C TRP A 61 8.83 2.68 -8.45
N THR A 62 10.04 3.20 -8.32
CA THR A 62 10.32 4.63 -8.54
C THR A 62 9.94 5.06 -9.97
N LYS A 63 10.31 4.27 -10.98
CA LYS A 63 9.91 4.54 -12.38
C LYS A 63 8.39 4.48 -12.58
N VAL A 64 7.71 3.54 -11.93
CA VAL A 64 6.24 3.46 -11.97
C VAL A 64 5.64 4.74 -11.39
N CYS A 65 6.18 5.26 -10.30
CA CYS A 65 5.71 6.50 -9.68
C CYS A 65 5.96 7.73 -10.57
N GLU A 66 7.13 7.80 -11.23
CA GLU A 66 7.44 8.84 -12.22
C GLU A 66 6.45 8.81 -13.39
N GLN A 67 6.12 7.62 -13.90
CA GLN A 67 5.14 7.47 -14.98
C GLN A 67 3.71 7.81 -14.54
N ALA A 68 3.35 7.49 -13.30
CA ALA A 68 2.05 7.81 -12.73
C ALA A 68 1.91 9.28 -12.31
N ASP A 69 3.02 10.04 -12.23
CA ASP A 69 3.09 11.40 -11.66
C ASP A 69 2.53 11.46 -10.22
N VAL A 70 2.98 10.53 -9.38
CA VAL A 70 2.55 10.41 -7.97
C VAL A 70 3.71 10.57 -6.99
N ASN A 71 3.38 10.82 -5.73
CA ASN A 71 4.39 10.95 -4.68
C ASN A 71 5.08 9.61 -4.44
N CYS A 72 6.42 9.59 -4.51
CA CYS A 72 7.23 8.41 -4.23
C CYS A 72 8.15 8.68 -3.04
N ILE A 73 8.04 7.88 -1.99
CA ILE A 73 8.88 7.98 -0.79
C ILE A 73 9.64 6.68 -0.63
N GLU A 74 10.97 6.78 -0.58
CA GLU A 74 11.86 5.65 -0.43
C GLU A 74 12.44 5.60 0.99
N ILE A 75 12.38 4.44 1.62
CA ILE A 75 13.00 4.13 2.90
C ILE A 75 13.92 2.93 2.67
N GLY A 76 15.15 2.95 3.21
CA GLY A 76 16.03 1.78 3.16
C GLY A 76 17.16 1.82 2.12
N LEU A 77 17.10 2.70 1.13
CA LEU A 77 18.09 2.82 0.04
C LEU A 77 18.80 4.19 0.06
N GLY A 78 19.26 4.60 1.23
CA GLY A 78 20.06 5.82 1.38
C GLY A 78 20.82 5.83 2.70
N ALA A 79 21.87 6.65 2.77
CA ALA A 79 22.50 6.96 4.05
C ALA A 79 21.55 7.85 4.85
N THR A 80 21.14 7.40 6.03
CA THR A 80 20.31 8.17 6.95
C THR A 80 20.75 7.88 8.37
N GLU A 81 20.74 8.91 9.22
CA GLU A 81 20.94 8.75 10.67
C GLU A 81 19.64 8.35 11.37
N ALA A 82 18.49 8.55 10.73
CA ALA A 82 17.19 8.17 11.27
C ALA A 82 16.95 6.66 11.13
N SER A 83 16.30 6.07 12.13
CA SER A 83 15.88 4.67 12.09
C SER A 83 14.79 4.46 11.05
N ASP A 84 15.00 3.56 10.09
CA ASP A 84 14.00 3.19 9.06
C ASP A 84 12.64 2.85 9.70
N ARG A 85 12.65 2.19 10.87
CA ARG A 85 11.44 1.85 11.62
C ARG A 85 10.67 3.08 12.10
N GLU A 86 11.37 4.07 12.66
CA GLU A 86 10.74 5.29 13.18
C GLU A 86 10.31 6.20 12.04
N THR A 87 11.06 6.24 10.94
CA THR A 87 10.66 6.93 9.70
C THR A 87 9.35 6.36 9.16
N LEU A 88 9.25 5.02 9.00
CA LEU A 88 8.03 4.37 8.53
C LEU A 88 6.84 4.64 9.47
N LYS A 89 7.05 4.49 10.78
CA LYS A 89 6.01 4.75 11.78
C LYS A 89 5.50 6.20 11.73
N THR A 90 6.41 7.17 11.61
CA THR A 90 6.05 8.59 11.53
C THR A 90 5.27 8.87 10.25
N LEU A 91 5.71 8.30 9.13
CA LEU A 91 5.03 8.43 7.85
C LEU A 91 3.59 7.87 7.92
N LEU A 92 3.39 6.71 8.52
CA LEU A 92 2.06 6.11 8.65
C LEU A 92 1.17 6.88 9.63
N ALA A 93 1.75 7.49 10.68
CA ALA A 93 1.02 8.42 11.54
C ALA A 93 0.57 9.68 10.79
N ASP A 94 1.42 10.20 9.89
CA ASP A 94 1.07 11.31 9.01
C ASP A 94 0.02 10.90 7.95
N ALA A 95 0.03 9.65 7.50
CA ALA A 95 -1.03 9.13 6.62
C ALA A 95 -2.38 9.08 7.33
N ALA A 96 -2.39 8.79 8.63
CA ALA A 96 -3.61 8.68 9.42
C ALA A 96 -4.35 10.00 9.63
N ILE A 97 -3.65 11.14 9.55
CA ILE A 97 -4.26 12.48 9.64
C ILE A 97 -4.73 13.01 8.27
N ARG A 98 -4.51 12.27 7.18
CA ARG A 98 -4.94 12.63 5.83
C ARG A 98 -6.28 11.96 5.51
N GLU A 99 -7.31 12.77 5.35
CA GLU A 99 -8.60 12.34 4.82
C GLU A 99 -8.60 12.41 3.29
N GLY A 100 -9.39 11.56 2.61
CA GLY A 100 -9.54 11.55 1.15
C GLY A 100 -9.62 10.15 0.55
N GLN A 101 -9.81 10.06 -0.77
CA GLN A 101 -9.83 8.80 -1.52
C GLN A 101 -8.54 8.51 -2.29
N ASP A 102 -7.56 9.43 -2.24
CA ASP A 102 -6.24 9.16 -2.78
C ASP A 102 -5.65 7.90 -2.13
N PRO A 103 -5.15 6.91 -2.89
CA PRO A 103 -4.65 5.68 -2.28
C PRO A 103 -3.22 5.83 -1.73
N LEU A 104 -2.94 5.10 -0.65
CA LEU A 104 -1.58 4.87 -0.12
C LEU A 104 -1.12 3.48 -0.53
N TRP A 105 0.04 3.38 -1.18
CA TRP A 105 0.68 2.11 -1.51
C TRP A 105 1.90 1.92 -0.61
N LEU A 106 1.93 0.84 0.17
CA LEU A 106 3.07 0.46 1.01
C LEU A 106 3.69 -0.81 0.44
N VAL A 107 4.87 -0.68 -0.15
CA VAL A 107 5.60 -1.78 -0.79
C VAL A 107 6.78 -2.17 0.09
N LEU A 108 6.80 -3.41 0.56
CA LEU A 108 7.86 -3.95 1.40
C LEU A 108 8.74 -4.89 0.58
N ILE A 109 10.00 -4.50 0.37
CA ILE A 109 11.01 -5.23 -0.38
C ILE A 109 12.11 -5.65 0.58
N GLY A 110 12.38 -6.94 0.73
CA GLY A 110 13.41 -7.36 1.68
C GLY A 110 13.32 -8.81 2.11
N HIS A 111 13.80 -9.05 3.32
CA HIS A 111 13.65 -10.33 4.01
C HIS A 111 12.53 -10.28 5.04
N GLY A 112 11.99 -11.45 5.34
CA GLY A 112 11.00 -11.64 6.40
C GLY A 112 11.30 -12.89 7.20
N THR A 113 10.89 -12.87 8.47
CA THR A 113 11.11 -13.97 9.42
C THR A 113 9.85 -14.26 10.20
N PHE A 114 9.72 -15.49 10.70
CA PHE A 114 8.58 -15.91 11.52
C PHE A 114 9.04 -16.86 12.62
N ASP A 115 8.64 -16.60 13.85
CA ASP A 115 9.02 -17.38 15.03
C ASP A 115 7.95 -18.41 15.45
N GLY A 116 6.92 -18.61 14.62
CA GLY A 116 5.75 -19.43 14.94
C GLY A 116 4.62 -18.65 15.60
N ARG A 117 4.81 -17.37 15.95
CA ARG A 117 3.81 -16.51 16.59
C ARG A 117 3.65 -15.15 15.92
N SER A 118 4.74 -14.49 15.55
CA SER A 118 4.73 -13.16 14.92
C SER A 118 5.68 -13.14 13.74
N ALA A 119 5.20 -12.59 12.62
CA ALA A 119 6.04 -12.34 11.45
C ALA A 119 6.69 -10.97 11.55
N LYS A 120 7.89 -10.86 10.97
CA LYS A 120 8.68 -9.63 10.93
C LYS A 120 9.13 -9.33 9.52
N PHE A 121 9.04 -8.05 9.15
CA PHE A 121 9.76 -7.49 8.02
C PHE A 121 11.11 -6.97 8.51
N ASN A 122 12.20 -7.44 7.90
CA ASN A 122 13.55 -7.18 8.37
C ASN A 122 14.11 -5.88 7.84
N LEU A 123 14.12 -4.84 8.68
CA LEU A 123 14.64 -3.51 8.35
C LEU A 123 16.14 -3.40 8.59
N ARG A 124 16.76 -2.32 8.10
CA ARG A 124 18.07 -1.91 8.59
C ARG A 124 17.89 -1.35 10.00
N GLY A 125 18.31 -2.13 11.00
CA GLY A 125 18.05 -1.81 12.40
C GLY A 125 16.84 -2.57 12.95
N PRO A 126 16.01 -1.97 13.82
CA PRO A 126 14.89 -2.68 14.43
C PRO A 126 13.82 -3.11 13.41
N ASP A 127 13.52 -4.40 13.35
CA ASP A 127 12.47 -4.99 12.50
C ASP A 127 11.08 -4.44 12.80
N VAL A 128 10.13 -4.59 11.87
CA VAL A 128 8.70 -4.30 12.06
C VAL A 128 7.92 -5.60 12.12
N THR A 129 7.12 -5.78 13.18
CA THR A 129 6.23 -6.95 13.29
C THR A 129 4.92 -6.71 12.52
N ASP A 130 4.25 -7.80 12.16
CA ASP A 130 2.87 -7.82 11.70
C ASP A 130 1.92 -7.01 12.60
N GLN A 131 2.04 -7.16 13.92
CA GLN A 131 1.25 -6.42 14.91
C GLN A 131 1.60 -4.94 14.97
N ASP A 132 2.87 -4.56 14.85
CA ASP A 132 3.28 -3.16 14.83
C ASP A 132 2.66 -2.46 13.63
N LEU A 133 2.80 -3.04 12.43
CA LEU A 133 2.26 -2.45 11.22
C LEU A 133 0.73 -2.41 11.23
N GLY A 134 0.07 -3.46 11.73
CA GLY A 134 -1.39 -3.48 11.94
C GLY A 134 -1.87 -2.33 12.84
N ARG A 135 -1.18 -2.06 13.95
CA ARG A 135 -1.48 -0.92 14.83
C ARG A 135 -1.26 0.43 14.16
N TRP A 136 -0.20 0.57 13.35
CA TRP A 136 0.12 1.82 12.67
C TRP A 136 -0.86 2.15 11.55
N LEU A 137 -1.39 1.12 10.87
CA LEU A 137 -2.40 1.31 9.83
C LEU A 137 -3.82 1.46 10.37
N LEU A 138 -4.13 0.96 11.58
CA LEU A 138 -5.46 1.05 12.18
C LEU A 138 -6.13 2.44 12.07
N PRO A 139 -5.46 3.57 12.32
CA PRO A 139 -6.07 4.90 12.19
C PRO A 139 -6.12 5.45 10.75
N VAL A 140 -5.54 4.76 9.75
CA VAL A 140 -5.54 5.19 8.34
C VAL A 140 -6.87 4.80 7.69
N THR A 141 -7.62 5.79 7.21
CA THR A 141 -8.98 5.64 6.66
C THR A 141 -9.07 5.79 5.14
N ARG A 142 -8.06 6.38 4.50
CA ARG A 142 -7.92 6.40 3.04
C ARG A 142 -7.65 4.99 2.49
N PRO A 143 -7.91 4.71 1.21
CA PRO A 143 -7.61 3.41 0.63
C PRO A 143 -6.12 3.05 0.72
N VAL A 144 -5.80 1.81 1.09
CA VAL A 144 -4.40 1.34 1.27
C VAL A 144 -4.15 0.03 0.52
N ALA A 145 -3.09 -0.02 -0.28
CA ALA A 145 -2.49 -1.28 -0.72
C ALA A 145 -1.23 -1.57 0.11
N VAL A 146 -1.14 -2.76 0.72
CA VAL A 146 0.08 -3.24 1.38
C VAL A 146 0.60 -4.45 0.63
N ILE A 147 1.78 -4.31 0.03
CA ILE A 147 2.41 -5.33 -0.79
C ILE A 147 3.65 -5.83 -0.06
N ASN A 148 3.54 -6.99 0.59
CA ASN A 148 4.65 -7.62 1.29
C ASN A 148 5.29 -8.72 0.42
N THR A 149 6.43 -8.38 -0.19
CA THR A 149 7.13 -9.26 -1.15
C THR A 149 8.12 -10.22 -0.50
N THR A 150 8.11 -10.33 0.83
CA THR A 150 9.13 -11.08 1.57
C THR A 150 8.73 -12.53 1.88
N ALA A 151 9.73 -13.35 2.23
CA ALA A 151 9.50 -14.65 2.86
C ALA A 151 8.67 -14.49 4.14
N CYS A 152 7.91 -15.51 4.52
CA CYS A 152 7.05 -15.50 5.72
C CYS A 152 6.03 -14.35 5.78
N SER A 153 5.63 -13.78 4.65
CA SER A 153 4.75 -12.60 4.56
C SER A 153 3.28 -12.86 4.90
N SER A 154 2.75 -14.07 4.77
CA SER A 154 1.30 -14.30 4.92
C SER A 154 0.68 -13.92 6.28
N PRO A 155 1.36 -14.02 7.44
CA PRO A 155 0.77 -13.61 8.73
C PRO A 155 0.42 -12.11 8.78
N PHE A 156 1.04 -11.29 7.94
CA PHE A 156 0.68 -9.88 7.78
C PHE A 156 -0.77 -9.72 7.28
N LEU A 157 -1.28 -10.61 6.43
CA LEU A 157 -2.67 -10.52 5.92
C LEU A 157 -3.67 -10.40 7.06
N LYS A 158 -3.66 -11.37 7.98
CA LYS A 158 -4.57 -11.39 9.12
C LYS A 158 -4.39 -10.20 10.08
N ALA A 159 -3.16 -9.74 10.28
CA ALA A 159 -2.86 -8.63 11.18
C ALA A 159 -3.26 -7.26 10.62
N LEU A 160 -3.29 -7.13 9.29
CA LEU A 160 -3.51 -5.87 8.58
C LEU A 160 -4.90 -5.80 7.94
N SER A 161 -5.63 -6.92 7.89
CA SER A 161 -6.95 -6.99 7.28
C SER A 161 -7.89 -5.95 7.89
N GLY A 162 -8.64 -5.27 7.03
CA GLY A 162 -9.47 -4.13 7.42
C GLY A 162 -10.15 -3.48 6.22
N PRO A 163 -11.15 -2.62 6.46
CA PRO A 163 -11.88 -1.94 5.40
C PRO A 163 -10.94 -1.07 4.55
N GLU A 164 -11.24 -0.94 3.26
CA GLU A 164 -10.48 -0.12 2.32
C GLU A 164 -9.00 -0.53 2.18
N ARG A 165 -8.68 -1.81 2.43
CA ARG A 165 -7.33 -2.36 2.30
C ARG A 165 -7.27 -3.47 1.26
N VAL A 166 -6.23 -3.43 0.45
CA VAL A 166 -5.81 -4.53 -0.42
C VAL A 166 -4.44 -5.01 0.09
N LEU A 167 -4.34 -6.27 0.46
CA LEU A 167 -3.15 -6.85 1.04
C LEU A 167 -2.62 -7.94 0.11
N VAL A 168 -1.33 -7.88 -0.20
CA VAL A 168 -0.66 -8.89 -1.01
C VAL A 168 0.50 -9.47 -0.21
N SER A 169 0.58 -10.79 -0.13
CA SER A 169 1.75 -11.51 0.39
C SER A 169 2.42 -12.31 -0.72
N ALA A 170 3.74 -12.45 -0.67
CA ALA A 170 4.47 -13.35 -1.57
C ALA A 170 4.34 -14.84 -1.18
N THR A 171 3.88 -15.11 0.05
CA THR A 171 3.82 -16.46 0.64
C THR A 171 2.42 -16.78 1.15
N LYS A 172 2.09 -18.07 1.24
CA LYS A 172 0.80 -18.55 1.77
C LYS A 172 0.83 -18.90 3.25
N SER A 173 2.03 -18.97 3.84
CA SER A 173 2.21 -19.23 5.27
C SER A 173 3.45 -18.54 5.81
N GLY A 174 3.47 -18.27 7.12
CA GLY A 174 4.69 -17.83 7.81
C GLY A 174 5.84 -18.85 7.79
N PHE A 175 5.60 -20.09 7.34
CA PHE A 175 6.61 -21.14 7.26
C PHE A 175 7.26 -21.27 5.87
N GLU A 176 6.87 -20.43 4.91
CA GLU A 176 7.58 -20.31 3.64
C GLU A 176 8.77 -19.37 3.80
N ILE A 177 9.88 -19.94 4.29
CA ILE A 177 11.09 -19.21 4.70
C ILE A 177 12.08 -18.93 3.57
N ASN A 178 11.84 -19.48 2.38
CA ASN A 178 12.75 -19.31 1.24
C ASN A 178 12.58 -17.91 0.64
N PHE A 179 13.65 -17.41 0.02
CA PHE A 179 13.62 -16.14 -0.69
C PHE A 179 12.49 -16.11 -1.73
N ALA A 180 11.76 -15.00 -1.78
CA ALA A 180 10.63 -14.80 -2.67
C ALA A 180 11.05 -13.93 -3.87
N TYR A 181 10.81 -14.42 -5.08
CA TYR A 181 11.05 -13.70 -6.34
C TYR A 181 9.82 -12.90 -6.80
N PHE A 182 8.66 -13.11 -6.18
CA PHE A 182 7.40 -12.46 -6.53
C PHE A 182 7.47 -10.94 -6.59
N GLY A 183 8.26 -10.29 -5.74
CA GLY A 183 8.35 -8.82 -5.72
C GLY A 183 8.85 -8.21 -7.01
N GLY A 184 9.83 -8.83 -7.66
CA GLY A 184 10.34 -8.38 -8.96
C GLY A 184 9.33 -8.57 -10.09
N ALA A 185 8.64 -9.72 -10.12
CA ALA A 185 7.61 -10.01 -11.11
C ALA A 185 6.43 -9.03 -10.98
N LEU A 186 6.00 -8.73 -9.75
CA LEU A 186 4.91 -7.79 -9.48
C LEU A 186 5.25 -6.36 -9.91
N ALA A 187 6.46 -5.89 -9.57
CA ALA A 187 6.90 -4.55 -9.96
C ALA A 187 6.93 -4.36 -11.48
N ASN A 188 7.32 -5.41 -12.22
CA ASN A 188 7.27 -5.41 -13.69
C ASN A 188 5.84 -5.42 -14.22
N ALA A 189 4.97 -6.26 -13.63
CA ALA A 189 3.62 -6.46 -14.13
C ALA A 189 2.78 -5.17 -14.11
N ILE A 190 2.98 -4.27 -13.15
CA ILE A 190 2.21 -3.01 -13.04
C ILE A 190 2.35 -2.11 -14.28
N VAL A 191 3.46 -2.18 -15.00
CA VAL A 191 3.73 -1.37 -16.19
C VAL A 191 3.73 -2.18 -17.48
N ASP A 192 3.46 -3.49 -17.40
CA ASP A 192 3.42 -4.36 -18.58
C ASP A 192 2.05 -4.29 -19.26
N PRO A 193 1.94 -3.81 -20.51
CA PRO A 193 0.66 -3.80 -21.23
C PRO A 193 0.05 -5.18 -21.46
N ASN A 194 0.82 -6.26 -21.31
CA ASN A 194 0.30 -7.62 -21.36
C ASN A 194 -0.39 -8.05 -20.05
N ALA A 195 -0.11 -7.36 -18.95
CA ALA A 195 -0.75 -7.58 -17.67
C ALA A 195 -2.17 -6.99 -17.60
N ASP A 196 -2.52 -6.03 -18.47
CA ASP A 196 -3.90 -5.59 -18.69
C ASP A 196 -4.72 -6.76 -19.29
N LEU A 197 -5.42 -7.52 -18.44
CA LEU A 197 -6.13 -8.74 -18.80
C LEU A 197 -7.51 -8.45 -19.39
N ASP A 198 -8.16 -7.37 -18.96
CA ASP A 198 -9.50 -7.00 -19.41
C ASP A 198 -9.53 -5.95 -20.53
N LYS A 199 -8.37 -5.39 -20.89
CA LYS A 199 -8.13 -4.45 -21.98
C LYS A 199 -8.80 -3.09 -21.77
N ASP A 200 -8.87 -2.63 -20.53
CA ASP A 200 -9.39 -1.31 -20.17
C ASP A 200 -8.35 -0.17 -20.30
N GLY A 201 -7.09 -0.51 -20.64
CA GLY A 201 -6.01 0.45 -20.88
C GLY A 201 -5.27 0.90 -19.61
N GLN A 202 -5.46 0.21 -18.49
CA GLN A 202 -4.69 0.34 -17.27
C GLN A 202 -4.41 -1.05 -16.70
N THR A 203 -3.57 -1.13 -15.66
CA THR A 203 -3.28 -2.41 -15.01
C THR A 203 -3.63 -2.28 -13.53
N SER A 204 -4.61 -3.06 -13.11
CA SER A 204 -5.02 -3.14 -11.72
C SER A 204 -4.05 -3.97 -10.88
N LEU A 205 -4.07 -3.78 -9.57
CA LEU A 205 -3.28 -4.59 -8.64
C LEU A 205 -3.66 -6.07 -8.71
N LEU A 206 -4.94 -6.40 -8.96
CA LEU A 206 -5.36 -7.79 -9.19
C LEU A 206 -4.64 -8.38 -10.41
N GLU A 207 -4.66 -7.67 -11.53
CA GLU A 207 -4.04 -8.13 -12.78
C GLU A 207 -2.53 -8.26 -12.66
N ALA A 208 -1.88 -7.29 -12.03
CA ALA A 208 -0.46 -7.36 -11.72
C ALA A 208 -0.14 -8.58 -10.82
N PHE A 209 -0.97 -8.83 -9.80
CA PHE A 209 -0.84 -10.00 -8.91
C PHE A 209 -0.98 -11.32 -9.67
N LEU A 210 -1.98 -11.44 -10.56
CA LEU A 210 -2.21 -12.64 -11.35
C LEU A 210 -1.06 -12.90 -12.33
N THR A 211 -0.64 -11.86 -13.05
CA THR A 211 0.46 -11.93 -14.02
C THR A 211 1.78 -12.30 -13.34
N ALA A 212 2.10 -11.64 -12.22
CA ALA A 212 3.31 -11.94 -11.45
C ALA A 212 3.29 -13.35 -10.85
N SER A 213 2.12 -13.83 -10.41
CA SER A 213 1.96 -15.18 -9.87
C SER A 213 2.19 -16.26 -10.93
N ASP A 214 1.75 -16.02 -12.17
CA ASP A 214 2.03 -16.91 -13.30
C ASP A 214 3.51 -16.86 -13.70
N GLU A 215 4.11 -15.67 -13.77
CA GLU A 215 5.54 -15.50 -14.09
C GLU A 215 6.42 -16.25 -13.09
N VAL A 216 6.17 -16.11 -11.79
CA VAL A 216 6.88 -16.85 -10.74
C VAL A 216 6.71 -18.36 -10.92
N THR A 217 5.49 -18.80 -11.24
CA THR A 217 5.23 -20.23 -11.49
C THR A 217 6.04 -20.74 -12.68
N SER A 218 6.10 -19.96 -13.76
CA SER A 218 6.88 -20.25 -14.96
C SER A 218 8.40 -20.23 -14.68
N PHE A 219 8.88 -19.31 -13.85
CA PHE A 219 10.27 -19.23 -13.41
C PHE A 219 10.73 -20.51 -12.70
N TYR A 220 10.00 -20.99 -11.68
CA TYR A 220 10.38 -22.22 -10.97
C TYR A 220 10.31 -23.45 -11.89
N LYS A 221 9.29 -23.55 -12.73
CA LYS A 221 9.17 -24.64 -13.73
C LYS A 221 10.35 -24.64 -14.70
N GLY A 222 10.70 -23.47 -15.25
CA GLY A 222 11.81 -23.31 -16.20
C GLY A 222 13.17 -23.64 -15.59
N GLN A 223 13.37 -23.37 -14.29
CA GLN A 223 14.59 -23.74 -13.55
C GLN A 223 14.59 -25.18 -13.03
N VAL A 224 13.54 -25.96 -13.28
CA VAL A 224 13.38 -27.32 -12.73
C VAL A 224 13.47 -27.32 -11.19
N ARG A 225 12.85 -26.32 -10.56
CA ARG A 225 12.81 -26.14 -9.10
C ARG A 225 11.39 -26.30 -8.58
N LEU A 226 11.28 -26.76 -7.33
CA LEU A 226 10.01 -26.69 -6.61
C LEU A 226 9.69 -25.24 -6.28
N LYS A 227 8.45 -24.82 -6.53
CA LYS A 227 7.96 -23.50 -6.15
C LYS A 227 7.89 -23.39 -4.62
N THR A 228 8.60 -22.42 -4.06
CA THR A 228 8.74 -22.24 -2.60
C THR A 228 7.98 -21.04 -2.03
N GLU A 229 7.29 -20.29 -2.88
CA GLU A 229 6.51 -19.11 -2.54
C GLU A 229 5.14 -19.20 -3.22
N HIS A 230 4.08 -18.79 -2.53
CA HIS A 230 2.72 -18.88 -3.04
C HIS A 230 1.97 -17.59 -2.67
N ALA A 231 1.95 -16.64 -3.59
CA ALA A 231 1.37 -15.34 -3.34
C ALA A 231 -0.16 -15.43 -3.11
N LEU A 232 -0.65 -14.59 -2.20
CA LEU A 232 -2.06 -14.45 -1.85
C LEU A 232 -2.47 -12.97 -1.90
N ILE A 233 -3.76 -12.72 -2.12
CA ILE A 233 -4.38 -11.39 -2.06
C ILE A 233 -5.60 -11.41 -1.13
N ASP A 234 -5.73 -10.42 -0.24
CA ASP A 234 -6.90 -10.19 0.65
C ASP A 234 -7.38 -8.76 0.43
N ASP A 235 -8.64 -8.58 0.05
CA ASP A 235 -9.24 -7.25 -0.14
C ASP A 235 -10.68 -7.12 0.38
N ASN A 236 -11.18 -8.17 1.04
CA ASN A 236 -12.55 -8.24 1.57
C ASN A 236 -12.62 -8.06 3.10
N ALA A 237 -11.47 -7.87 3.75
CA ALA A 237 -11.30 -7.70 5.19
C ALA A 237 -11.57 -8.94 6.07
N ASP A 238 -11.47 -10.16 5.52
CA ASP A 238 -11.65 -11.41 6.26
C ASP A 238 -10.32 -12.00 6.83
N GLY A 239 -9.17 -11.53 6.33
CA GLY A 239 -7.83 -11.95 6.74
C GLY A 239 -7.38 -13.29 6.13
N PHE A 240 -8.11 -13.82 5.14
CA PHE A 240 -7.88 -15.08 4.46
C PHE A 240 -7.59 -14.84 2.98
N GLY A 241 -6.32 -14.60 2.65
CA GLY A 241 -5.95 -14.31 1.27
C GLY A 241 -6.28 -15.43 0.27
N THR A 242 -6.80 -15.01 -0.89
CA THR A 242 -7.11 -15.84 -2.04
C THR A 242 -5.87 -16.04 -2.93
N PRO A 243 -5.54 -17.28 -3.37
CA PRO A 243 -4.43 -17.53 -4.29
C PRO A 243 -4.81 -17.25 -5.75
N ALA A 244 -3.81 -16.97 -6.58
CA ALA A 244 -4.01 -16.65 -8.01
C ALA A 244 -4.74 -17.75 -8.82
N ASP A 245 -4.57 -19.02 -8.46
CA ASP A 245 -5.21 -20.15 -9.17
C ASP A 245 -6.71 -20.31 -8.85
N TRP A 246 -7.28 -19.38 -8.09
CA TRP A 246 -8.73 -19.29 -7.87
C TRP A 246 -9.42 -18.32 -8.82
N PHE A 247 -8.65 -17.62 -9.66
CA PHE A 247 -9.16 -16.70 -10.66
C PHE A 247 -9.11 -17.31 -12.07
N GLU A 248 -10.12 -17.03 -12.88
CA GLU A 248 -10.15 -17.26 -14.32
C GLU A 248 -10.23 -15.89 -15.02
N GLY A 249 -9.10 -15.45 -15.59
CA GLY A 249 -8.91 -14.03 -15.90
C GLY A 249 -9.00 -13.20 -14.61
N ILE A 250 -9.77 -12.11 -14.63
CA ILE A 250 -10.02 -11.27 -13.45
C ILE A 250 -11.19 -11.77 -12.57
N ARG A 251 -11.84 -12.89 -12.94
CA ARG A 251 -13.04 -13.36 -12.25
C ARG A 251 -12.68 -14.43 -11.23
N PRO A 252 -13.16 -14.33 -9.98
CA PRO A 252 -13.09 -15.43 -9.05
C PRO A 252 -13.89 -16.64 -9.59
N ALA A 253 -13.22 -17.78 -9.79
CA ALA A 253 -13.77 -18.97 -10.44
C ALA A 253 -14.15 -20.08 -9.44
N LYS A 254 -13.56 -20.07 -8.24
CA LYS A 254 -13.86 -21.03 -7.16
C LYS A 254 -14.68 -20.34 -6.09
N GLN A 255 -15.72 -20.99 -5.56
CA GLN A 255 -16.42 -20.48 -4.38
C GLN A 255 -15.54 -20.63 -3.15
N ALA A 256 -15.43 -19.57 -2.34
CA ALA A 256 -14.80 -19.65 -1.03
C ALA A 256 -15.60 -20.61 -0.13
N ALA A 257 -14.91 -21.19 0.86
CA ALA A 257 -15.59 -21.99 1.87
C ALA A 257 -16.70 -21.14 2.54
N GLN A 258 -17.88 -21.73 2.75
CA GLN A 258 -18.99 -21.13 3.50
C GLN A 258 -19.65 -19.89 2.85
N GLY A 259 -19.46 -19.66 1.55
CA GLY A 259 -20.16 -18.58 0.84
C GLY A 259 -19.64 -17.18 1.16
N ALA A 260 -18.40 -17.06 1.66
CA ALA A 260 -17.71 -15.78 1.76
C ALA A 260 -17.51 -15.16 0.36
N SER A 261 -17.57 -13.83 0.27
CA SER A 261 -17.22 -13.11 -0.95
C SER A 261 -15.75 -13.32 -1.26
N LEU A 262 -15.43 -13.57 -2.51
CA LEU A 262 -14.05 -13.79 -2.92
C LEU A 262 -13.30 -12.47 -3.02
N ASP A 263 -12.00 -12.53 -2.76
CA ASP A 263 -11.13 -11.38 -2.96
C ASP A 263 -11.00 -11.02 -4.44
N GLY A 264 -10.53 -9.82 -4.71
CA GLY A 264 -10.09 -9.35 -6.01
C GLY A 264 -10.91 -8.18 -6.53
N TYR A 265 -12.14 -7.99 -6.08
CA TYR A 265 -12.99 -6.90 -6.57
C TYR A 265 -12.46 -5.52 -6.22
N ARG A 266 -11.90 -5.34 -5.02
CA ARG A 266 -11.32 -4.06 -4.62
C ARG A 266 -9.92 -3.89 -5.20
N ALA A 267 -9.13 -4.96 -5.29
CA ALA A 267 -7.83 -4.98 -5.95
C ALA A 267 -7.93 -4.66 -7.45
N HIS A 268 -9.01 -5.05 -8.11
CA HIS A 268 -9.30 -4.73 -9.50
C HIS A 268 -9.55 -3.23 -9.72
N GLN A 269 -10.06 -2.51 -8.71
CA GLN A 269 -10.22 -1.05 -8.76
C GLN A 269 -8.94 -0.28 -8.38
N PHE A 270 -7.87 -0.99 -8.02
CA PHE A 270 -6.64 -0.40 -7.50
C PHE A 270 -5.59 -0.28 -8.61
N CYS A 271 -5.66 0.81 -9.38
CA CYS A 271 -4.73 1.08 -10.48
C CYS A 271 -3.74 2.18 -10.08
N LEU A 272 -2.43 1.90 -10.21
CA LEU A 272 -1.40 2.90 -9.89
C LEU A 272 -1.23 3.92 -11.02
N ILE A 273 -1.29 3.46 -12.27
CA ILE A 273 -1.27 4.31 -13.46
C ILE A 273 -2.67 4.30 -14.06
N PRO A 274 -3.49 5.33 -13.83
CA PRO A 274 -4.85 5.37 -14.37
C PRO A 274 -4.83 5.59 -15.89
N SER A 275 -5.81 5.01 -16.57
CA SER A 275 -6.01 5.24 -18.01
C SER A 275 -6.44 6.68 -18.29
N ASP A 276 -6.35 7.13 -19.55
CA ASP A 276 -6.79 8.47 -19.93
C ASP A 276 -8.30 8.66 -19.76
N ALA A 277 -9.09 7.59 -19.83
CA ALA A 277 -10.50 7.61 -19.49
C ALA A 277 -10.70 7.81 -17.98
N GLU A 278 -9.94 7.08 -17.17
CA GLU A 278 -10.03 7.15 -15.70
C GLU A 278 -9.63 8.52 -15.15
N LYS A 279 -8.61 9.16 -15.74
CA LYS A 279 -8.15 10.50 -15.37
C LYS A 279 -9.22 11.59 -15.51
N LYS A 280 -10.23 11.38 -16.37
CA LYS A 280 -11.33 12.34 -16.56
C LYS A 280 -12.34 12.34 -15.42
N PHE A 281 -12.40 11.27 -14.63
CA PHE A 281 -13.36 11.16 -13.53
C PHE A 281 -12.94 12.05 -12.36
N PRO A 282 -13.81 12.98 -11.89
CA PRO A 282 -13.66 13.63 -10.60
C PRO A 282 -13.65 12.60 -9.45
N GLU A 283 -12.97 12.92 -8.35
CA GLU A 283 -12.77 12.01 -7.20
C GLU A 283 -14.10 11.49 -6.62
N ASP A 284 -15.11 12.35 -6.49
CA ASP A 284 -16.43 12.02 -5.95
C ASP A 284 -17.23 11.09 -6.87
N LEU A 285 -17.23 11.37 -8.17
CA LEU A 285 -17.88 10.52 -9.17
C LEU A 285 -17.18 9.17 -9.29
N ARG A 286 -15.83 9.15 -9.24
CA ARG A 286 -15.05 7.91 -9.22
C ARG A 286 -15.37 7.06 -8.00
N ALA A 287 -15.38 7.67 -6.81
CA ALA A 287 -15.70 6.96 -5.58
C ALA A 287 -17.11 6.35 -5.63
N LYS A 288 -18.08 7.10 -6.15
CA LYS A 288 -19.46 6.61 -6.32
C LYS A 288 -19.56 5.48 -7.35
N ARG A 289 -18.87 5.61 -8.50
CA ARG A 289 -18.80 4.54 -9.51
C ARG A 289 -18.21 3.27 -8.89
N ASN A 290 -17.09 3.39 -8.20
CA ASN A 290 -16.39 2.26 -7.60
C ASN A 290 -17.29 1.53 -6.59
N GLN A 291 -18.04 2.26 -5.75
CA GLN A 291 -19.01 1.66 -4.84
C GLN A 291 -20.12 0.88 -5.56
N LEU A 292 -20.64 1.42 -6.67
CA LEU A 292 -21.68 0.77 -7.46
C LEU A 292 -21.17 -0.48 -8.16
N GLU A 293 -19.96 -0.46 -8.70
CA GLU A 293 -19.32 -1.63 -9.32
C GLU A 293 -19.10 -2.76 -8.31
N LEU A 294 -18.63 -2.43 -7.10
CA LEU A 294 -18.53 -3.42 -6.01
C LEU A 294 -19.91 -3.99 -5.65
N ALA A 295 -20.95 -3.15 -5.59
CA ALA A 295 -22.31 -3.61 -5.34
C ALA A 295 -22.83 -4.55 -6.45
N VAL A 296 -22.46 -4.30 -7.72
CA VAL A 296 -22.77 -5.21 -8.84
C VAL A 296 -22.09 -6.56 -8.64
N MET A 297 -20.81 -6.58 -8.25
CA MET A 297 -20.09 -7.84 -8.02
C MET A 297 -20.70 -8.62 -6.84
N GLN A 298 -21.00 -7.95 -5.73
CA GLN A 298 -21.68 -8.56 -4.59
C GLN A 298 -23.09 -9.10 -4.94
N LEU A 299 -23.83 -8.40 -5.81
CA LEU A 299 -25.13 -8.87 -6.29
C LEU A 299 -24.97 -10.13 -7.15
N ARG A 300 -23.95 -10.18 -8.01
CA ARG A 300 -23.63 -11.36 -8.83
C ARG A 300 -23.31 -12.58 -7.98
N ASP A 301 -22.53 -12.43 -6.91
CA ASP A 301 -22.21 -13.52 -5.98
C ASP A 301 -23.47 -14.09 -5.31
N LYS A 302 -24.47 -13.24 -5.08
CA LYS A 302 -25.76 -13.63 -4.46
C LYS A 302 -26.78 -14.16 -5.46
N LYS A 303 -26.49 -14.19 -6.77
CA LYS A 303 -27.46 -14.56 -7.82
C LYS A 303 -28.13 -15.91 -7.56
N SER A 304 -27.39 -16.92 -7.11
CA SER A 304 -27.96 -18.26 -6.83
C SER A 304 -28.96 -18.28 -5.68
N ASN A 305 -28.95 -17.25 -4.84
CA ASN A 305 -29.75 -17.15 -3.62
C ASN A 305 -30.91 -16.13 -3.76
N LEU A 306 -31.12 -15.57 -4.96
CA LEU A 306 -32.14 -14.56 -5.23
C LEU A 306 -33.11 -15.04 -6.31
N PRO A 307 -34.40 -14.68 -6.23
CA PRO A 307 -35.32 -14.80 -7.36
C PRO A 307 -34.78 -14.05 -8.58
N GLU A 308 -34.98 -14.63 -9.76
CA GLU A 308 -34.41 -14.10 -11.00
C GLU A 308 -34.90 -12.66 -11.30
N GLU A 309 -36.19 -12.39 -11.07
CA GLU A 309 -36.80 -11.07 -11.25
C GLU A 309 -36.20 -10.01 -10.30
N ASP A 310 -36.01 -10.37 -9.02
CA ASP A 310 -35.40 -9.49 -8.02
C ASP A 310 -33.93 -9.19 -8.37
N TYR A 311 -33.20 -10.19 -8.85
CA TYR A 311 -31.80 -10.04 -9.27
C TYR A 311 -31.70 -9.04 -10.43
N TYR A 312 -32.49 -9.20 -11.49
CA TYR A 312 -32.42 -8.31 -12.65
C TYR A 312 -32.92 -6.90 -12.33
N THR A 313 -33.92 -6.75 -11.46
CA THR A 313 -34.41 -5.43 -11.02
C THR A 313 -33.33 -4.67 -10.24
N GLN A 314 -32.64 -5.35 -9.32
CA GLN A 314 -31.53 -4.75 -8.58
C GLN A 314 -30.35 -4.44 -9.49
N LEU A 315 -30.01 -5.35 -10.41
CA LEU A 315 -28.92 -5.16 -11.37
C LEU A 315 -29.18 -3.97 -12.29
N GLU A 316 -30.38 -3.88 -12.87
CA GLU A 316 -30.80 -2.75 -13.71
C GLU A 316 -30.66 -1.43 -12.95
N THR A 317 -31.13 -1.39 -11.70
CA THR A 317 -31.02 -0.20 -10.86
C THR A 317 -29.57 0.25 -10.69
N LEU A 318 -28.64 -0.68 -10.42
CA LEU A 318 -27.22 -0.37 -10.27
C LEU A 318 -26.59 0.08 -11.58
N LEU A 319 -26.83 -0.63 -12.68
CA LEU A 319 -26.27 -0.31 -13.99
C LEU A 319 -26.77 1.04 -14.52
N LEU A 320 -28.04 1.39 -14.29
CA LEU A 320 -28.57 2.72 -14.64
C LEU A 320 -27.90 3.83 -13.83
N GLN A 321 -27.56 3.59 -12.56
CA GLN A 321 -26.83 4.57 -11.76
C GLN A 321 -25.39 4.76 -12.26
N ILE A 322 -24.72 3.68 -12.64
CA ILE A 322 -23.38 3.74 -13.26
C ILE A 322 -23.46 4.51 -14.60
N ALA A 323 -24.42 4.19 -15.47
CA ALA A 323 -24.59 4.85 -16.76
C ALA A 323 -24.77 6.38 -16.61
N ARG A 324 -25.57 6.82 -15.62
CA ARG A 324 -25.74 8.25 -15.31
C ARG A 324 -24.46 8.94 -14.83
N ILE A 325 -23.50 8.21 -14.27
CA ILE A 325 -22.19 8.79 -13.91
C ILE A 325 -21.36 9.00 -15.17
N TYR A 326 -21.34 8.03 -16.09
CA TYR A 326 -20.63 8.17 -17.36
C TYR A 326 -21.20 9.32 -18.22
N GLU A 327 -22.53 9.48 -18.28
CA GLU A 327 -23.18 10.60 -18.98
C GLU A 327 -22.79 11.98 -18.44
N GLN A 328 -22.30 12.09 -17.20
CA GLN A 328 -21.84 13.37 -16.63
C GLN A 328 -20.41 13.75 -17.06
N ILE A 329 -19.67 12.82 -17.67
CA ILE A 329 -18.24 12.95 -17.99
C ILE A 329 -18.01 13.07 -19.50
N ASP A 330 -18.96 12.57 -20.30
CA ASP A 330 -19.03 12.77 -21.76
C ASP A 330 -19.44 14.21 -22.13
#